data_AF-A0A537IGF8-F1
#
_entry.id   AF-A0A537IGF8-F1
#
_cell.length_a   1.000
_cell.length_b   1.000
_cell.length_c   1.000
_cell.angle_alpha   90.00
_cell.angle_beta   90.00
_cell.angle_gamma   90.00
#
_symmetry.space_group_name_H-M   'P 1'
#
loop_
_entity.id
_entity.type
_entity.pdbx_description
1 polymer ?
#
loop_
_entity_poly.entity_id
_entity_poly.type
_entity_poly.pdbx_seq_one_letter_code
_entity_poly.pdbx_strand_id
1 'polypeptide(L)' 'MESQDFEDREAIPRAENLLLSLEELLAAGLHIGTRIKTVDMEKYIFRVRPDGLFIL' A
#
# COMPACT_ATOMS: atom_id res chain seq x y z
N MET A 1 5.35 28.88 14.01
CA MET A 1 4.67 28.50 12.75
C MET A 1 4.64 26.98 12.78
N GLU A 2 3.64 26.47 13.49
CA GLU A 2 3.54 25.07 13.90
C GLU A 2 3.04 24.24 12.71
N SER A 3 3.84 23.21 12.39
CA SER A 3 3.45 21.87 11.95
C SER A 3 2.04 21.72 11.36
N GLN A 4 1.98 21.71 10.03
CA GLN A 4 0.90 21.22 9.16
C GLN A 4 1.64 20.53 7.99
N ASP A 5 1.44 19.27 7.61
CA ASP A 5 0.36 18.33 7.82
C ASP A 5 0.95 16.90 7.87
N PHE A 6 0.62 16.13 8.90
CA PHE A 6 0.83 14.67 8.92
C PHE A 6 -0.50 14.01 9.28
N GLU A 7 -1.52 14.30 8.47
CA GLU A 7 -2.82 13.64 8.52
C GLU A 7 -3.00 12.75 7.29
N ASP A 8 -2.31 11.60 7.28
CA ASP A 8 -2.79 10.42 6.56
C ASP A 8 -3.00 9.31 7.59
N ARG A 9 -3.92 9.58 8.53
CA ARG A 9 -4.45 8.54 9.42
C ARG A 9 -5.52 7.76 8.68
N GLU A 10 -5.22 6.49 8.47
CA GLU A 10 -6.18 5.38 8.47
C GLU A 10 -7.38 5.49 7.53
N ALA A 11 -7.11 5.29 6.24
CA ALA A 11 -8.07 4.58 5.41
C ALA A 11 -7.39 3.33 4.85
N ILE A 12 -7.10 2.34 5.72
CA ILE A 12 -7.03 0.97 5.23
C ILE A 12 -8.45 0.72 4.71
N PRO A 13 -8.67 0.57 3.39
CA PRO A 13 -10.00 0.25 2.88
C PRO A 13 -10.47 -0.96 3.67
N ARG A 14 -11.63 -0.85 4.32
CA ARG A 14 -12.11 -1.94 5.17
C ARG A 14 -12.03 -3.20 4.34
N ALA A 15 -11.27 -4.16 4.86
CA ALA A 15 -11.03 -5.48 4.29
C ALA A 15 -12.31 -6.33 4.33
N GLU A 16 -13.43 -5.75 3.92
CA GLU A 16 -14.73 -6.37 3.85
C GLU A 16 -14.67 -7.34 2.66
N ASN A 17 -14.86 -8.63 2.95
CA ASN A 17 -14.86 -9.74 1.98
C ASN A 17 -13.49 -10.14 1.40
N LEU A 18 -12.41 -10.09 2.18
CA LEU A 18 -11.17 -10.78 1.78
C LEU A 18 -11.37 -12.30 1.72
N LEU A 19 -10.68 -12.96 0.78
CA LEU A 19 -10.69 -14.41 0.63
C LEU A 19 -9.95 -15.13 1.77
N LEU A 20 -8.95 -14.46 2.36
CA LEU A 20 -8.12 -14.91 3.47
C LEU A 20 -7.96 -13.75 4.46
N SER A 21 -7.41 -14.02 5.63
CA SER A 21 -7.09 -12.94 6.56
C SER A 21 -6.05 -12.00 5.97
N LEU A 22 -6.10 -10.73 6.36
CA LEU A 22 -5.09 -9.75 5.93
C LEU A 22 -3.68 -10.18 6.36
N GLU A 23 -3.54 -10.78 7.54
CA GLU A 23 -2.28 -11.29 8.06
C GLU A 23 -1.65 -12.33 7.13
N GLU A 24 -2.43 -13.31 6.65
CA GLU A 24 -1.95 -14.33 5.71
C GLU A 24 -1.50 -13.73 4.38
N LEU A 25 -2.24 -12.75 3.85
CA LEU A 25 -1.89 -12.07 2.60
C LEU A 25 -0.59 -11.26 2.73
N LEU A 26 -0.41 -10.58 3.87
CA LEU A 26 0.80 -9.80 4.15
C LEU A 26 2.00 -10.72 4.41
N ALA A 27 1.82 -11.81 5.15
CA ALA A 27 2.87 -12.80 5.41
C ALA A 27 3.34 -13.51 4.13
N ALA A 28 2.44 -13.73 3.17
CA ALA A 28 2.78 -14.23 1.84
C ALA A 28 3.54 -13.21 0.97
N GLY A 29 3.61 -11.94 1.39
CA GLY A 29 4.32 -10.88 0.67
C GLY A 29 3.58 -10.32 -0.54
N LEU A 30 2.27 -10.54 -0.68
CA LEU A 30 1.48 -10.15 -1.86
C LEU A 30 1.52 -8.64 -2.15
N HIS A 31 1.64 -7.81 -1.11
CA HIS A 31 1.69 -6.36 -1.18
C HIS A 31 3.04 -5.80 -1.64
N ILE A 32 4.09 -6.64 -1.75
CA ILE A 32 5.44 -6.21 -2.14
C ILE A 32 5.57 -6.19 -3.66
N GLY A 33 5.57 -5.00 -4.24
CA GLY A 33 5.83 -4.78 -5.67
C GLY A 33 7.32 -4.70 -6.01
N THR A 34 7.62 -4.15 -7.19
CA THR A 34 9.00 -3.99 -7.70
C THR A 34 9.43 -2.52 -7.72
N ARG A 35 10.63 -2.22 -8.25
CA ARG A 35 11.08 -0.84 -8.50
C ARG A 35 10.58 -0.26 -9.83
N ILE A 36 9.99 -1.09 -10.69
CA ILE A 36 9.50 -0.70 -12.01
C ILE A 36 7.96 -0.71 -11.94
N LYS A 37 7.32 0.32 -12.48
CA LYS A 37 5.87 0.39 -12.66
C LYS A 37 5.51 0.66 -14.12
N THR A 38 4.33 0.23 -14.51
CA THR A 38 3.67 0.64 -15.76
C THR A 38 2.57 1.65 -15.46
N VAL A 39 2.17 2.44 -16.46
CA VAL A 39 1.14 3.48 -16.30
C VAL A 39 -0.19 2.88 -15.84
N ASP A 40 -0.58 1.73 -16.40
CA ASP A 40 -1.84 1.06 -16.06
C ASP A 40 -1.92 0.59 -14.60
N MET A 41 -0.76 0.40 -13.95
CA MET A 41 -0.67 -0.06 -12.56
C MET A 41 -0.77 1.06 -11.53
N GLU A 42 -0.70 2.33 -11.92
CA GLU A 42 -0.65 3.46 -10.96
C GLU A 42 -1.85 3.49 -10.01
N LYS A 43 -3.05 3.13 -10.48
CA LYS A 43 -4.27 3.07 -9.67
C LYS A 43 -4.30 1.93 -8.62
N TYR A 44 -3.39 0.97 -8.71
CA TYR A 44 -3.28 -0.16 -7.79
C TYR A 44 -2.05 -0.04 -6.87
N ILE A 45 -1.32 1.07 -6.92
CA ILE A 45 -0.17 1.29 -6.04
C ILE A 45 -0.64 2.11 -4.85
N PHE A 46 -0.61 1.51 -3.66
CA PHE A 46 -0.91 2.18 -2.40
C PHE A 46 0.12 3.26 -2.05
N ARG A 47 1.42 2.93 -2.10
CA ARG A 47 2.50 3.88 -1.80
C ARG A 47 3.87 3.43 -2.31
N VAL A 48 4.85 4.32 -2.23
CA VAL A 48 6.26 4.04 -2.52
C VAL A 48 7.05 3.97 -1.21
N ARG A 49 7.88 2.95 -1.03
CA ARG A 49 8.82 2.86 0.09
C ARG A 49 10.06 3.72 -0.17
N PRO A 50 10.80 4.13 0.87
CA PRO A 50 12.05 4.90 0.72
C PRO A 50 13.15 4.20 -0.10
N ASP A 51 13.08 2.87 -0.23
CA ASP A 51 13.99 2.05 -1.05
C ASP A 51 13.58 1.93 -2.53
N GLY A 52 12.49 2.59 -2.91
CA GLY A 52 11.96 2.63 -4.27
C GLY A 52 11.07 1.44 -4.64
N LEU A 53 10.72 0.55 -3.71
CA LEU A 53 9.74 -0.50 -3.98
C LEU A 53 8.32 0.04 -3.89
N PHE A 54 7.48 -0.34 -4.86
CA PHE A 54 6.05 -0.07 -4.83
C PHE A 54 5.33 -1.04 -3.89
N ILE A 55 4.37 -0.53 -3.13
CA ILE A 55 3.42 -1.32 -2.35
C ILE A 55 2.07 -1.23 -3.05
N LEU A 56 1.46 -2.40 -3.27
CA LEU A 56 0.12 -2.52 -3.86
C LEU A 56 -0.97 -2.30 -2.82
#